data_AF-A0A7C1X0C0-F1
#
_entry.id   AF-A0A7C1X0C0-F1
#
_cell.length_a   1.000
_cell.length_b   1.000
_cell.length_c   1.000
_cell.angle_alpha   90.00
_cell.angle_beta   90.00
_cell.angle_gamma   90.00
#
_symmetry.space_group_name_H-M   'P 1'
#
loop_
_entity.id
_entity.type
_entity.pdbx_description
1 polymer ?
#
loop_
_entity_poly.entity_id
_entity_poly.type
_entity_poly.pdbx_seq_one_letter_code
_entity_poly.pdbx_strand_id
1 'polypeptide(L)' 'MNVRVYRSGGIVVEAGGKRLLLDPTGIPDKKPDLVFVSHAHSDHCRPSALRALRGVPKVM' A
#
# COMPACT_ATOMS: atom_id res chain seq x y z
N MET A 1 -13.11 0.16 17.74
CA MET A 1 -12.79 0.26 16.30
C MET A 1 -11.65 -0.71 16.04
N ASN A 2 -11.88 -1.78 15.27
CA ASN A 2 -10.84 -2.78 15.03
C ASN A 2 -9.91 -2.30 13.93
N VAL A 3 -8.63 -2.13 14.26
CA VAL A 3 -7.56 -1.83 13.32
C VAL A 3 -6.68 -3.07 13.23
N ARG A 4 -6.39 -3.50 12.01
CA ARG A 4 -5.43 -4.57 11.76
C ARG A 4 -4.26 -4.03 10.97
N VAL A 5 -3.04 -4.29 11.45
CA VAL A 5 -1.80 -3.90 10.77
C VAL A 5 -0.98 -5.14 10.50
N TYR A 6 -0.48 -5.28 9.27
CA TYR A 6 0.33 -6.43 8.85
C TYR A 6 1.21 -6.08 7.65
N ARG A 7 2.12 -6.99 7.27
CA ARG A 7 2.95 -6.83 6.08
C ARG A 7 2.40 -7.65 4.92
N SER A 8 2.33 -7.03 3.75
CA SER A 8 1.99 -7.66 2.47
C SER A 8 2.30 -6.66 1.35
N GLY A 9 3.45 -6.80 0.68
CA GLY A 9 3.93 -5.85 -0.34
C GLY A 9 4.31 -4.45 0.19
N GLY A 10 4.19 -4.22 1.51
CA GLY A 10 4.35 -2.96 2.23
C GLY A 10 3.70 -3.12 3.61
N ILE A 11 3.37 -2.02 4.29
CA ILE A 11 2.54 -2.07 5.52
C ILE A 11 1.08 -1.90 5.11
N VAL A 12 0.24 -2.85 5.51
CA VAL A 12 -1.20 -2.80 5.26
C VAL A 12 -1.91 -2.41 6.54
N VAL A 13 -2.79 -1.40 6.44
CA VAL A 13 -3.70 -0.98 7.50
C VAL A 13 -5.14 -1.26 7.05
N GLU A 14 -5.86 -2.07 7.81
CA GLU A 14 -7.28 -2.33 7.60
C GLU A 14 -8.09 -1.70 8.74
N ALA A 15 -9.02 -0.81 8.38
CA ALA A 15 -9.92 -0.14 9.32
C ALA A 15 -11.21 0.24 8.59
N GLY A 16 -12.38 0.06 9.24
CA GLY A 16 -13.66 0.48 8.67
C GLY A 16 -13.99 -0.12 7.30
N GLY A 17 -13.54 -1.35 7.03
CA GLY A 17 -13.73 -2.02 5.73
C GLY A 17 -12.85 -1.48 4.60
N LYS A 18 -11.92 -0.55 4.89
CA LYS A 18 -10.93 -0.03 3.94
C LYS A 18 -9.56 -0.65 4.18
N ARG A 19 -8.76 -0.72 3.11
CA ARG A 19 -7.38 -1.20 3.10
C ARG A 19 -6.45 -0.14 2.54
N LEU A 20 -5.57 0.38 3.38
CA LEU A 20 -4.49 1.28 3.00
C LEU A 20 -3.19 0.48 2.88
N LEU A 21 -2.45 0.67 1.78
CA LEU A 21 -1.09 0.17 1.64
C LEU A 21 -0.11 1.33 1.77
N LEU A 22 0.79 1.25 2.74
CA LEU A 22 1.88 2.19 2.99
C LEU A 22 3.17 1.62 2.40
N ASP A 23 3.93 2.47 1.71
CA ASP A 23 5.29 2.20 1.23
C ASP A 23 5.43 0.87 0.48
N PRO A 24 4.82 0.76 -0.71
CA PRO A 24 4.79 -0.47 -1.49
C PRO A 24 6.18 -0.82 -2.07
N THR A 25 6.77 -1.87 -1.51
CA THR A 25 8.02 -2.51 -1.99
C THR A 25 7.77 -3.85 -2.70
N GLY A 26 6.51 -4.29 -2.76
CA GLY A 26 6.07 -5.50 -3.45
C GLY A 26 4.57 -5.46 -3.76
N ILE A 27 4.07 -6.54 -4.36
CA ILE A 27 2.64 -6.68 -4.68
C ILE A 27 1.92 -7.21 -3.43
N PRO A 28 0.86 -6.56 -2.93
CA PRO A 28 0.09 -7.07 -1.81
C PRO A 28 -0.80 -8.25 -2.23
N ASP A 29 -1.06 -9.18 -1.31
CA ASP A 29 -1.94 -10.34 -1.55
C ASP A 29 -3.39 -9.93 -1.86
N LYS A 30 -3.80 -8.77 -1.31
CA LYS A 30 -5.14 -8.20 -1.52
C LYS A 30 -5.02 -6.78 -2.05
N LYS A 31 -5.86 -6.45 -3.03
CA LYS A 31 -5.94 -5.10 -3.61
C LYS A 31 -6.26 -4.07 -2.50
N PRO A 32 -5.45 -3.02 -2.34
CA PRO A 32 -5.75 -1.90 -1.46
C PRO A 32 -6.73 -0.91 -2.12
N ASP A 33 -7.41 -0.13 -1.29
CA ASP A 33 -8.27 0.98 -1.72
C ASP A 33 -7.47 2.26 -1.98
N LEU A 34 -6.34 2.42 -1.27
CA LEU A 34 -5.44 3.58 -1.35
C LEU A 34 -4.00 3.11 -1.15
N VAL A 35 -3.08 3.73 -1.89
CA VAL A 35 -1.64 3.61 -1.67
C VAL A 35 -1.12 4.93 -1.14
N PHE A 36 -0.38 4.90 -0.03
CA PHE A 36 0.35 6.03 0.51
C PHE A 36 1.84 5.76 0.37
N VAL A 37 2.59 6.74 -0.11
CA VAL A 37 4.04 6.68 -0.22
C VAL A 37 4.62 7.80 0.63
N SER A 38 5.38 7.48 1.66
CA SER A 38 5.96 8.49 2.55
C SER A 38 6.98 9.38 1.83
N HIS A 39 7.79 8.81 0.95
CA HIS A 39 8.73 9.52 0.08
C HIS A 39 9.27 8.62 -1.06
N ALA A 40 9.94 9.23 -2.05
CA ALA A 40 10.35 8.58 -3.29
C ALA A 40 11.71 7.87 -3.25
N HIS A 41 12.01 7.12 -2.18
CA HIS A 41 13.18 6.24 -2.14
C HIS A 41 12.82 4.77 -2.41
N SER A 42 13.77 4.00 -2.94
CA SER A 42 13.55 2.65 -3.46
C SER A 42 13.16 1.60 -2.41
N ASP A 43 13.46 1.89 -1.14
CA ASP A 43 13.10 1.14 0.06
C ASP A 43 11.69 1.45 0.57
N HIS A 44 11.04 2.50 0.04
CA HIS A 44 9.65 2.86 0.33
C HIS A 44 8.72 2.68 -0.87
N CYS A 45 9.22 2.88 -2.09
CA CYS A 45 8.41 2.81 -3.29
C CYS A 45 9.19 2.12 -4.42
N ARG A 46 8.67 0.96 -4.87
CA ARG A 46 9.17 0.31 -6.08
C ARG A 46 8.26 0.60 -7.27
N PRO A 47 8.79 1.10 -8.41
CA PRO A 47 7.99 1.37 -9.60
C PRO A 47 7.20 0.16 -10.11
N SER A 48 7.73 -1.06 -9.95
CA SER A 48 7.02 -2.31 -10.31
C SER A 48 5.77 -2.52 -9.46
N ALA A 49 5.82 -2.26 -8.16
CA ALA A 49 4.68 -2.37 -7.25
C ALA A 49 3.61 -1.31 -7.58
N LEU A 50 4.02 -0.06 -7.85
CA LEU A 50 3.09 0.99 -8.26
C LEU A 50 2.39 0.69 -9.59
N ARG A 51 3.12 0.11 -10.56
CA ARG A 51 2.56 -0.32 -11.85
C ARG A 51 1.56 -1.46 -11.70
N ALA A 52 1.85 -2.44 -10.84
CA ALA A 52 0.92 -3.53 -10.54
C ALA A 52 -0.39 -3.04 -9.91
N LEU A 53 -0.34 -1.91 -9.20
CA LEU A 53 -1.48 -1.25 -8.57
C LEU A 53 -2.10 -0.15 -9.45
N ARG A 54 -2.00 -0.26 -10.78
CA ARG A 54 -2.65 0.67 -11.72
C ARG A 54 -4.16 0.76 -11.42
N GLY A 55 -4.68 1.99 -11.37
CA GLY A 55 -6.09 2.26 -11.03
C GLY A 55 -6.42 2.35 -9.54
N VAL A 56 -5.48 2.05 -8.63
CA VAL A 56 -5.62 2.42 -7.21
C VAL A 56 -5.12 3.87 -7.05
N PRO A 57 -5.82 4.77 -6.35
CA PRO A 57 -5.32 6.11 -6.02
C PRO A 57 -3.98 6.04 -5.28
N LYS A 58 -3.06 6.96 -5.61
CA LYS A 58 -1.79 7.14 -4.90
C LYS A 58 -1.76 8.53 -4.29
N VAL A 59 -1.39 8.58 -3.02
CA VAL A 59 -1.10 9.82 -2.30
C VAL A 59 0.33 9.74 -1.78
N MET A 60 0.99 10.90 -1.73
CA MET A 60 2.31 11.10 -1.15
C MET A 60 2.20 12.26 -0.18
#